data_AF-A0A1J4N754-F1
#
_entry.id   AF-A0A1J4N754-F1
#
_cell.length_a   1.000
_cell.length_b   1.000
_cell.length_c   1.000
_cell.angle_alpha   90.00
_cell.angle_beta   90.00
_cell.angle_gamma   90.00
#
_symmetry.space_group_name_H-M   'P 1'
#
loop_
_entity.id
_entity.type
_entity.pdbx_description
1 polymer ?
#
loop_
_entity_poly.entity_id
_entity_poly.type
_entity_poly.pdbx_seq_one_letter_code
_entity_poly.pdbx_strand_id
1 'polypeptide(L)'
;MPYPPPPGSPGSGAPDEEPQKQPAPFDYNERLIGLSEEIGGNRPAFNARKERAGHGGPLRQVLTIAASLALVVVCGVVVYALFTRENNAATTTGAPTASETPSTGRGPTESAKPGGGTADVGGEASGGPGWPGTSSPADPSDGATSRSTIGPEHLSKADVPRPWKFTYGEVTLKARYLSGKDYSGCKATLRRAIRDIGCDYAVRVSYKAQQGNLRMTHFIYDFSTVEAAEKAAATIEPKHVIPPEEASLPGYTQGWFKVKDYGKYVVYTMVTANDAITVAKGKEYTSYGNTDLGAEILFRM
;
A
#
# COMPACT_ATOMS: atom_id res chain seq x y z
N MET A 1 -41.72 -17.88 41.80
CA MET A 1 -40.79 -17.27 40.82
C MET A 1 -40.51 -15.86 41.31
N PRO A 2 -39.25 -15.42 41.47
CA PRO A 2 -38.93 -14.06 41.89
C PRO A 2 -39.21 -13.04 40.77
N TYR A 3 -39.42 -11.78 41.15
CA TYR A 3 -39.52 -10.65 40.20
C TYR A 3 -38.13 -10.22 39.68
N PRO A 4 -38.05 -9.62 38.48
CA PRO A 4 -36.81 -9.03 37.98
C PRO A 4 -36.45 -7.73 38.73
N PRO A 5 -35.17 -7.36 38.83
CA PRO A 5 -34.74 -6.10 39.42
C PRO A 5 -35.06 -4.89 38.53
N PRO A 6 -35.18 -3.67 39.10
CA PRO A 6 -35.41 -2.44 38.34
C PRO A 6 -34.16 -2.01 37.54
N PRO A 7 -34.32 -1.24 36.45
CA PRO A 7 -33.20 -0.72 35.66
C PRO A 7 -32.39 0.31 36.45
N GLY A 8 -31.06 0.17 36.42
CA GLY A 8 -30.14 1.11 37.07
C GLY A 8 -29.90 2.39 36.25
N SER A 9 -29.64 3.48 36.95
CA SER A 9 -29.25 4.77 36.35
C SER A 9 -27.91 4.69 35.60
N PRO A 10 -27.67 5.52 34.57
CA PRO A 10 -26.40 5.53 33.85
C PRO A 10 -25.24 5.97 34.77
N GLY A 11 -24.16 5.20 34.77
CA GLY A 11 -22.93 5.54 35.49
C GLY A 11 -22.09 6.55 34.74
N SER A 12 -21.69 7.63 35.41
CA SER A 12 -20.76 8.63 34.88
C SER A 12 -19.32 8.10 34.87
N GLY A 13 -18.53 8.46 33.85
CA GLY A 13 -17.07 8.32 33.87
C GLY A 13 -16.50 7.17 33.05
N ALA A 14 -16.53 7.30 31.72
CA ALA A 14 -15.40 6.86 30.90
C ALA A 14 -14.48 8.08 30.72
N PRO A 15 -13.13 7.94 30.81
CA PRO A 15 -12.22 9.03 30.46
C PRO A 15 -12.28 9.29 28.95
N ASP A 16 -12.07 10.53 28.54
CA ASP A 16 -12.04 10.90 27.12
C ASP A 16 -10.92 10.15 26.39
N GLU A 17 -11.28 9.32 25.40
CA GLU A 17 -10.29 8.73 24.49
C GLU A 17 -9.66 9.84 23.64
N GLU A 18 -8.38 10.14 23.88
CA GLU A 18 -7.58 10.98 22.99
C GLU A 18 -7.72 10.43 21.55
N PRO A 19 -8.06 11.27 20.54
CA PRO A 19 -8.33 10.78 19.20
C PRO A 19 -7.16 9.97 18.65
N GLN A 20 -7.33 8.65 18.55
CA GLN A 20 -6.29 7.74 18.07
C GLN A 20 -5.79 8.23 16.71
N LYS A 21 -4.55 8.73 16.68
CA LYS A 21 -3.89 9.16 15.45
C LYS A 21 -3.93 7.98 14.49
N GLN A 22 -4.67 8.12 13.39
CA GLN A 22 -4.76 7.08 12.38
C GLN A 22 -3.33 6.65 12.00
N PRO A 23 -3.02 5.35 11.97
CA PRO A 23 -1.73 4.91 11.46
C PRO A 23 -1.52 5.49 10.07
N ALA A 24 -0.34 6.05 9.83
CA ALA A 24 -0.06 6.79 8.60
C ALA A 24 -0.42 5.95 7.35
N PRO A 25 -1.02 6.58 6.31
CA PRO A 25 -1.46 5.85 5.14
C PRO A 25 -0.28 5.07 4.54
N PHE A 26 -0.49 3.77 4.32
CA PHE A 26 0.55 2.79 4.01
C PHE A 26 1.56 3.30 2.98
N ASP A 27 2.84 3.04 3.24
CA ASP A 27 3.95 3.45 2.38
C ASP A 27 3.73 3.06 0.91
N TYR A 28 3.48 4.10 0.08
CA TYR A 28 3.27 4.00 -1.36
C TYR A 28 4.61 3.91 -2.12
N ASN A 29 5.51 3.05 -1.67
CA ASN A 29 6.66 2.56 -2.43
C ASN A 29 6.19 1.64 -3.59
N GLU A 30 5.30 2.17 -4.43
CA GLU A 30 4.79 1.54 -5.64
C GLU A 30 5.87 1.48 -6.72
N ARG A 31 6.66 0.41 -6.71
CA ARG A 31 7.33 -0.07 -7.92
C ARG A 31 6.29 -0.56 -8.94
N LEU A 32 5.59 0.39 -9.57
CA LEU A 32 4.87 0.22 -10.84
C LEU A 32 5.89 0.15 -11.98
N ILE A 33 6.69 -0.93 -12.02
CA ILE A 33 7.84 -1.02 -12.93
C ILE A 33 7.37 -1.02 -14.39
N GLY A 34 8.00 -0.18 -15.21
CA GLY A 34 7.55 0.08 -16.58
C GLY A 34 8.05 -0.92 -17.61
N LEU A 35 7.28 -1.06 -18.70
CA LEU A 35 7.73 -1.39 -20.05
C LEU A 35 8.62 -2.64 -20.19
N SER A 36 8.00 -3.82 -20.18
CA SER A 36 8.63 -5.05 -20.70
C SER A 36 8.17 -5.30 -22.16
N GLU A 37 8.94 -4.83 -23.15
CA GLU A 37 8.63 -5.04 -24.57
C GLU A 37 8.70 -6.51 -25.02
N GLU A 38 9.48 -7.35 -24.31
CA GLU A 38 9.75 -8.74 -24.69
C GLU A 38 8.96 -9.79 -23.89
N ILE A 39 7.62 -9.80 -24.02
CA ILE A 39 6.81 -11.00 -23.76
C ILE A 39 6.40 -11.59 -25.11
N GLY A 40 7.26 -12.47 -25.64
CA GLY A 40 7.21 -12.97 -27.02
C GLY A 40 5.82 -13.40 -27.51
N GLY A 41 5.39 -12.77 -28.62
CA GLY A 41 4.08 -12.93 -29.24
C GLY A 41 3.43 -11.57 -29.53
N ASN A 42 2.28 -11.55 -30.21
CA ASN A 42 1.52 -10.33 -30.52
C ASN A 42 0.78 -9.72 -29.29
N ARG A 43 1.36 -9.82 -28.10
CA ARG A 43 0.78 -9.39 -26.82
C ARG A 43 1.34 -8.00 -26.45
N PRO A 44 0.50 -7.00 -26.11
CA PRO A 44 1.03 -5.69 -25.74
C PRO A 44 1.77 -5.74 -24.41
N ALA A 45 2.87 -5.00 -24.34
CA ALA A 45 3.76 -4.90 -23.19
C ALA A 45 3.04 -4.39 -21.94
N PHE A 46 3.46 -4.87 -20.77
CA PHE A 46 2.93 -4.38 -19.49
C PHE A 46 3.31 -2.92 -19.28
N ASN A 47 2.33 -2.14 -18.78
CA ASN A 47 2.35 -0.68 -18.65
C ASN A 47 2.50 0.11 -19.97
N ALA A 48 2.51 -0.54 -21.14
CA ALA A 48 2.47 0.13 -22.43
C ALA A 48 1.03 0.31 -22.93
N ARG A 49 0.70 1.51 -23.42
CA ARG A 49 -0.50 1.73 -24.23
C ARG A 49 -0.16 1.37 -25.67
N LYS A 50 -0.96 0.51 -26.31
CA LYS A 50 -0.94 0.45 -27.79
C LYS A 50 -1.50 1.77 -28.31
N GLU A 51 -0.63 2.67 -28.73
CA GLU A 51 -1.06 3.93 -29.33
C GLU A 51 -1.91 3.62 -30.57
N ARG A 52 -3.11 4.22 -30.66
CA ARG A 52 -3.80 4.29 -31.94
C ARG A 52 -2.94 5.18 -32.82
N ALA A 53 -2.44 4.62 -33.92
CA ALA A 53 -1.79 5.35 -35.01
C ALA A 53 -2.82 6.23 -35.78
N GLY A 54 -3.53 7.10 -35.07
CA GLY A 54 -4.31 8.17 -35.65
C GLY A 54 -3.36 9.25 -36.17
N HIS A 55 -3.51 9.63 -37.43
CA HIS A 55 -2.71 10.68 -38.06
C HIS A 55 -2.85 12.02 -37.34
N GLY A 56 -1.94 12.29 -36.40
CA GLY A 56 -1.78 13.56 -35.69
C GLY A 56 -0.40 14.12 -35.97
N GLY A 57 -0.25 14.83 -37.10
CA GLY A 57 1.06 15.32 -37.56
C GLY A 57 1.76 16.27 -36.58
N PRO A 58 3.10 16.44 -36.71
CA PRO A 58 3.96 17.11 -35.72
C PRO A 58 3.53 18.54 -35.37
N LEU A 59 2.85 19.21 -36.31
CA LEU A 59 2.28 20.56 -36.15
C LEU A 59 1.37 20.67 -34.90
N ARG A 60 0.65 19.60 -34.52
CA ARG A 60 -0.22 19.62 -33.33
C ARG A 60 0.56 19.53 -32.02
N GLN A 61 1.68 18.80 -32.00
CA GLN A 61 2.58 18.69 -30.85
C GLN A 61 3.38 19.98 -30.64
N VAL A 62 3.82 20.62 -31.73
CA VAL A 62 4.42 21.97 -31.70
C VAL A 62 3.42 23.00 -31.17
N LEU A 63 2.16 22.95 -31.61
CA LEU A 63 1.11 23.84 -31.09
C LEU A 63 0.88 23.68 -29.58
N THR A 64 0.85 22.46 -29.04
CA THR A 64 0.73 22.27 -27.58
C THR A 64 1.95 22.80 -26.82
N ILE A 65 3.17 22.56 -27.32
CA ILE A 65 4.39 23.09 -26.68
C ILE A 65 4.41 24.63 -26.71
N ALA A 66 4.05 25.25 -27.84
CA ALA A 66 3.94 26.70 -27.97
C ALA A 66 2.88 27.30 -27.03
N ALA A 67 1.71 26.65 -26.90
CA ALA A 67 0.67 27.07 -25.97
C ALA A 67 1.11 26.95 -24.49
N SER A 68 1.82 25.88 -24.13
CA SER A 68 2.40 25.72 -22.79
C SER A 68 3.42 26.82 -22.46
N LEU A 69 4.33 27.13 -23.39
CA LEU A 69 5.33 28.18 -23.22
C LEU A 69 4.68 29.57 -23.11
N ALA A 70 3.69 29.87 -23.95
CA ALA A 70 2.94 31.13 -23.88
C ALA A 70 2.24 31.29 -22.52
N LEU A 71 1.62 30.23 -21.99
CA LEU A 71 0.95 30.26 -20.69
C LEU A 71 1.95 30.47 -19.54
N VAL A 72 3.12 29.82 -19.57
CA VAL A 72 4.18 30.05 -18.57
C VAL A 72 4.69 31.50 -18.61
N VAL A 73 4.88 32.08 -19.79
CA VAL A 73 5.28 33.49 -19.94
C VAL A 73 4.21 34.44 -19.40
N VAL A 74 2.93 34.21 -19.71
CA VAL A 74 1.82 35.03 -19.19
C VAL A 74 1.73 34.94 -17.67
N CYS A 75 1.81 33.74 -17.08
CA CYS A 75 1.84 33.59 -15.63
C CYS A 75 3.05 34.28 -14.98
N GLY A 76 4.24 34.17 -15.59
CA GLY A 76 5.45 34.86 -15.12
C GLY A 76 5.31 36.39 -15.14
N VAL A 77 4.75 36.95 -16.21
CA VAL A 77 4.50 38.40 -16.33
C VAL A 77 3.45 38.86 -15.32
N VAL A 78 2.39 38.10 -15.08
CA VAL A 78 1.37 38.43 -14.06
C VAL A 78 1.96 38.41 -12.65
N VAL A 79 2.76 37.39 -12.29
CA VAL A 79 3.42 37.31 -10.97
C VAL A 79 4.42 38.47 -10.80
N TYR A 80 5.22 38.77 -11.83
CA TYR A 80 6.15 39.90 -11.80
C TYR A 80 5.42 41.25 -11.65
N ALA A 81 4.34 41.46 -12.40
CA ALA A 81 3.53 42.68 -12.31
C ALA A 81 2.91 42.88 -10.91
N LEU A 82 2.47 41.81 -10.26
CA LEU A 82 1.99 41.86 -8.87
C LEU A 82 3.12 42.22 -7.90
N PHE A 83 4.27 41.53 -7.97
CA PHE A 83 5.44 41.81 -7.11
C PHE A 83 6.02 43.23 -7.28
N THR A 84 5.96 43.81 -8.49
CA THR A 84 6.38 45.20 -8.71
C THR A 84 5.37 46.25 -8.25
N ARG A 85 4.11 45.87 -8.02
CA ARG A 85 3.03 46.80 -7.65
C ARG A 85 3.02 47.12 -6.15
N GLU A 86 3.40 46.18 -5.29
CA GLU A 86 3.43 46.39 -3.84
C GLU A 86 4.53 47.38 -3.40
N ASN A 87 5.61 47.51 -4.17
CA ASN A 87 6.75 48.39 -3.88
C ASN A 87 6.51 49.89 -4.16
N ASN A 88 5.31 50.31 -4.60
CA ASN A 88 5.04 51.67 -5.09
C ASN A 88 3.83 52.37 -4.43
N ALA A 89 3.35 51.89 -3.28
CA ALA A 89 2.14 52.41 -2.62
C ALA A 89 2.41 52.96 -1.20
N ALA A 90 3.20 54.03 -1.09
CA ALA A 90 3.46 54.73 0.16
C ALA A 90 2.87 56.16 0.17
N THR A 91 2.34 56.57 1.32
CA THR A 91 1.91 57.96 1.67
C THR A 91 0.55 58.42 1.12
N THR A 92 -0.50 58.47 1.96
CA THR A 92 -1.14 59.73 2.44
C THR A 92 -2.47 59.47 3.20
N THR A 93 -2.41 59.60 4.53
CA THR A 93 -3.38 60.23 5.45
C THR A 93 -4.90 60.27 5.14
N GLY A 94 -5.74 59.72 6.04
CA GLY A 94 -7.18 60.05 6.11
C GLY A 94 -8.02 59.17 7.06
N ALA A 95 -8.40 59.70 8.22
CA ALA A 95 -9.35 59.11 9.21
C ALA A 95 -10.29 60.24 9.71
N PRO A 96 -11.32 60.03 10.57
CA PRO A 96 -11.79 58.79 11.25
C PRO A 96 -13.34 58.58 11.22
N THR A 97 -13.87 57.60 11.97
CA THR A 97 -14.93 57.75 13.02
C THR A 97 -15.25 56.37 13.68
N ALA A 98 -15.67 56.37 14.95
CA ALA A 98 -15.99 55.18 15.78
C ALA A 98 -17.42 54.64 15.50
N SER A 99 -18.01 53.60 16.14
CA SER A 99 -17.92 52.97 17.49
C SER A 99 -18.39 51.49 17.41
N GLU A 100 -18.34 50.58 18.40
CA GLU A 100 -17.97 50.62 19.84
C GLU A 100 -17.54 49.22 20.37
N THR A 101 -17.03 49.12 21.61
CA THR A 101 -16.80 47.83 22.34
C THR A 101 -16.91 48.06 23.86
N PRO A 102 -17.34 47.07 24.66
CA PRO A 102 -16.43 46.34 25.58
C PRO A 102 -16.86 44.84 25.73
N SER A 103 -16.25 43.89 26.48
CA SER A 103 -15.02 43.73 27.30
C SER A 103 -14.76 42.20 27.44
N THR A 104 -13.66 41.63 27.95
CA THR A 104 -12.44 42.15 28.66
C THR A 104 -11.19 41.47 28.03
N GLY A 105 -10.01 41.14 28.59
CA GLY A 105 -9.44 41.02 29.96
C GLY A 105 -9.60 39.61 30.56
N ARG A 106 -8.60 38.91 31.14
CA ARG A 106 -7.15 39.14 31.41
C ARG A 106 -6.42 37.78 31.23
N GLY A 107 -5.10 37.58 31.28
CA GLY A 107 -3.89 38.36 31.62
C GLY A 107 -2.73 37.37 31.93
N PRO A 108 -1.44 37.76 31.89
CA PRO A 108 -0.31 36.81 31.80
C PRO A 108 0.40 36.52 33.15
N THR A 109 1.53 35.78 33.15
CA THR A 109 2.91 36.29 33.47
C THR A 109 3.97 35.16 33.68
N GLU A 110 5.19 35.42 33.21
CA GLU A 110 6.54 34.91 33.58
C GLU A 110 7.08 33.45 33.55
N SER A 111 8.39 33.45 33.28
CA SER A 111 9.40 32.39 33.24
C SER A 111 9.86 31.88 34.62
N ALA A 112 10.36 30.64 34.68
CA ALA A 112 11.46 30.27 35.59
C ALA A 112 12.27 29.03 35.15
N LYS A 113 13.60 29.19 35.11
CA LYS A 113 14.64 28.18 35.43
C LYS A 113 15.43 28.78 36.62
N PRO A 114 16.31 28.05 37.35
CA PRO A 114 16.86 26.72 37.10
C PRO A 114 16.75 25.76 38.31
N GLY A 115 17.39 24.59 38.22
CA GLY A 115 17.65 23.71 39.35
C GLY A 115 18.48 22.50 38.93
N GLY A 116 19.62 22.28 39.58
CA GLY A 116 20.44 21.08 39.44
C GLY A 116 20.92 20.63 40.81
N GLY A 117 20.99 19.31 41.03
CA GLY A 117 21.40 18.73 42.31
C GLY A 117 21.69 17.25 42.17
N THR A 118 22.87 16.83 42.62
CA THR A 118 23.36 15.45 42.55
C THR A 118 23.23 14.78 43.92
N ALA A 119 22.81 13.52 43.96
CA ALA A 119 23.07 12.61 45.08
C ALA A 119 23.05 11.15 44.61
N ASP A 120 24.01 10.37 45.10
CA ASP A 120 24.09 8.90 44.96
C ASP A 120 23.28 8.19 46.08
N VAL A 121 23.52 6.88 46.22
CA VAL A 121 22.98 5.94 47.23
C VAL A 121 21.58 5.40 46.89
N GLY A 122 21.35 4.07 46.91
CA GLY A 122 22.30 2.98 47.11
C GLY A 122 21.63 1.61 46.93
N GLY A 123 22.36 0.63 46.40
CA GLY A 123 21.85 -0.71 46.18
C GLY A 123 22.08 -1.61 47.41
N GLU A 124 21.00 -1.99 48.10
CA GLU A 124 21.04 -2.99 49.16
C GLU A 124 19.99 -4.09 48.90
N ALA A 125 20.36 -5.34 49.08
CA ALA A 125 19.53 -6.50 48.76
C ALA A 125 19.25 -7.34 50.00
N SER A 126 17.99 -7.74 50.22
CA SER A 126 17.63 -8.78 51.21
C SER A 126 16.24 -9.38 51.00
N GLY A 127 16.18 -10.72 51.05
CA GLY A 127 15.09 -11.47 51.69
C GLY A 127 13.69 -11.45 51.08
N GLY A 128 13.42 -12.33 50.11
CA GLY A 128 12.07 -12.82 49.77
C GLY A 128 12.01 -14.36 49.87
N PRO A 129 10.91 -14.97 50.36
CA PRO A 129 10.88 -16.40 50.69
C PRO A 129 10.86 -17.32 49.46
N GLY A 130 11.44 -18.51 49.63
CA GLY A 130 11.68 -19.47 48.54
C GLY A 130 10.43 -20.21 48.06
N TRP A 131 10.37 -20.45 46.75
CA TRP A 131 9.41 -21.32 46.09
C TRP A 131 10.04 -22.71 45.82
N PRO A 132 9.24 -23.80 45.72
CA PRO A 132 9.77 -25.13 45.43
C PRO A 132 10.47 -25.16 44.06
N GLY A 133 11.60 -25.87 43.99
CA GLY A 133 12.55 -25.77 42.88
C GLY A 133 12.00 -26.22 41.52
N THR A 134 11.99 -25.30 40.56
CA THR A 134 11.77 -25.60 39.14
C THR A 134 12.90 -26.50 38.63
N SER A 135 12.56 -27.67 38.09
CA SER A 135 13.53 -28.53 37.40
C SER A 135 14.15 -27.78 36.22
N SER A 136 15.48 -27.83 36.06
CA SER A 136 16.14 -27.26 34.88
C SER A 136 15.55 -27.83 33.59
N PRO A 137 15.13 -27.00 32.63
CA PRO A 137 14.92 -27.46 31.26
C PRO A 137 16.21 -28.10 30.74
N ALA A 138 16.10 -29.23 30.04
CA ALA A 138 17.24 -29.83 29.36
C ALA A 138 17.69 -28.90 28.22
N ASP A 139 19.01 -28.74 28.08
CA ASP A 139 19.62 -27.81 27.11
C ASP A 139 19.47 -28.34 25.67
N PRO A 140 18.73 -27.65 24.77
CA PRO A 140 18.55 -28.07 23.40
C PRO A 140 19.75 -27.66 22.54
N SER A 141 20.87 -28.35 22.71
CA SER A 141 21.94 -28.33 21.72
C SER A 141 21.49 -29.01 20.43
N ASP A 142 20.93 -28.23 19.50
CA ASP A 142 21.19 -28.47 18.08
C ASP A 142 21.03 -27.20 17.22
N GLY A 143 21.82 -27.10 16.16
CA GLY A 143 22.08 -25.86 15.40
C GLY A 143 20.98 -25.40 14.44
N ALA A 144 19.71 -25.41 14.86
CA ALA A 144 18.60 -24.90 14.07
C ALA A 144 18.59 -23.36 14.03
N THR A 145 19.25 -22.76 13.04
CA THR A 145 19.05 -21.33 12.72
C THR A 145 17.58 -21.12 12.38
N SER A 146 16.84 -20.50 13.31
CA SER A 146 15.39 -20.26 13.17
C SER A 146 15.13 -19.35 11.98
N ARG A 147 14.74 -19.94 10.85
CA ARG A 147 14.39 -19.22 9.62
C ARG A 147 13.05 -18.53 9.84
N SER A 148 12.99 -17.24 9.55
CA SER A 148 11.74 -16.49 9.63
C SER A 148 10.77 -16.97 8.55
N THR A 149 9.59 -17.45 8.98
CA THR A 149 8.55 -18.02 8.11
C THR A 149 7.20 -17.30 8.27
N ILE A 150 7.23 -16.00 8.58
CA ILE A 150 6.04 -15.14 8.81
C ILE A 150 4.98 -15.38 7.72
N GLY A 151 3.73 -15.55 8.14
CA GLY A 151 2.60 -16.02 7.31
C GLY A 151 2.21 -17.47 7.62
N PRO A 152 1.12 -17.99 7.02
CA PRO A 152 0.66 -19.37 7.23
C PRO A 152 1.68 -20.39 6.71
N GLU A 153 1.72 -21.59 7.31
CA GLU A 153 2.59 -22.70 6.89
C GLU A 153 2.42 -23.01 5.38
N HIS A 154 1.17 -23.07 4.92
CA HIS A 154 0.81 -23.32 3.53
C HIS A 154 -0.37 -22.43 3.09
N LEU A 155 -0.40 -22.08 1.81
CA LEU A 155 -1.51 -21.35 1.18
C LEU A 155 -1.80 -21.94 -0.20
N SER A 156 -3.06 -22.28 -0.47
CA SER A 156 -3.53 -22.90 -1.71
C SER A 156 -4.56 -22.05 -2.45
N LYS A 157 -5.00 -22.49 -3.64
CA LYS A 157 -6.17 -21.90 -4.34
C LYS A 157 -7.49 -21.99 -3.55
N ALA A 158 -7.56 -22.83 -2.51
CA ALA A 158 -8.77 -22.95 -1.69
C ALA A 158 -8.91 -21.76 -0.72
N ASP A 159 -7.80 -21.13 -0.34
CA ASP A 159 -7.78 -20.16 0.75
C ASP A 159 -8.12 -18.74 0.27
N VAL A 160 -8.08 -18.48 -1.03
CA VAL A 160 -8.35 -17.15 -1.59
C VAL A 160 -9.85 -16.76 -1.61
N PRO A 161 -10.19 -15.46 -1.62
CA PRO A 161 -11.57 -14.97 -1.57
C PRO A 161 -12.41 -15.37 -2.78
N ARG A 162 -13.57 -16.00 -2.56
CA ARG A 162 -14.43 -16.52 -3.63
C ARG A 162 -15.89 -16.08 -3.42
N PRO A 163 -16.31 -14.91 -3.96
CA PRO A 163 -15.59 -13.96 -4.82
C PRO A 163 -14.72 -12.95 -4.05
N TRP A 164 -13.84 -12.25 -4.77
CA TRP A 164 -13.10 -11.11 -4.24
C TRP A 164 -13.96 -9.84 -4.18
N LYS A 165 -13.91 -9.15 -3.05
CA LYS A 165 -14.62 -7.90 -2.75
C LYS A 165 -13.70 -7.04 -1.88
N PHE A 166 -13.38 -5.85 -2.33
CA PHE A 166 -12.55 -4.88 -1.60
C PHE A 166 -13.33 -3.58 -1.38
N THR A 167 -13.19 -2.99 -0.20
CA THR A 167 -13.73 -1.68 0.15
C THR A 167 -12.71 -0.92 1.00
N TYR A 168 -12.34 0.28 0.58
CA TYR A 168 -11.50 1.20 1.38
C TYR A 168 -11.91 2.65 1.11
N GLY A 169 -12.41 3.33 2.13
CA GLY A 169 -13.09 4.62 1.97
C GLY A 169 -14.22 4.50 0.93
N GLU A 170 -14.22 5.38 -0.06
CA GLU A 170 -15.19 5.37 -1.17
C GLU A 170 -14.88 4.30 -2.25
N VAL A 171 -13.67 3.73 -2.27
CA VAL A 171 -13.26 2.77 -3.29
C VAL A 171 -13.88 1.41 -3.00
N THR A 172 -14.83 0.98 -3.84
CA THR A 172 -15.41 -0.37 -3.81
C THR A 172 -15.08 -1.13 -5.10
N LEU A 173 -14.35 -2.23 -4.99
CA LEU A 173 -13.95 -3.09 -6.12
C LEU A 173 -14.47 -4.52 -5.92
N LYS A 174 -14.87 -5.18 -7.01
CA LYS A 174 -15.49 -6.51 -6.98
C LYS A 174 -15.00 -7.33 -8.18
N ALA A 175 -14.59 -8.57 -7.94
CA ALA A 175 -14.18 -9.50 -9.00
C ALA A 175 -14.71 -10.91 -8.73
N ARG A 176 -15.39 -11.51 -9.71
CA ARG A 176 -15.86 -12.88 -9.62
C ARG A 176 -14.68 -13.82 -9.88
N TYR A 177 -14.47 -14.78 -8.98
CA TYR A 177 -13.53 -15.88 -9.21
C TYR A 177 -13.84 -16.58 -10.54
N LEU A 178 -12.79 -16.93 -11.29
CA LEU A 178 -12.86 -17.64 -12.56
C LEU A 178 -12.26 -19.05 -12.42
N SER A 179 -11.03 -19.12 -11.94
CA SER A 179 -10.24 -20.35 -11.89
C SER A 179 -9.09 -20.21 -10.89
N GLY A 180 -8.55 -21.35 -10.47
CA GLY A 180 -7.39 -21.42 -9.60
C GLY A 180 -6.63 -22.70 -9.86
N LYS A 181 -5.31 -22.67 -9.68
CA LYS A 181 -4.43 -23.84 -9.82
C LYS A 181 -3.28 -23.77 -8.81
N ASP A 182 -3.01 -24.91 -8.21
CA ASP A 182 -1.86 -25.15 -7.35
C ASP A 182 -0.72 -25.78 -8.16
N TYR A 183 0.51 -25.50 -7.76
CA TYR A 183 1.73 -26.02 -8.39
C TYR A 183 2.73 -26.43 -7.30
N SER A 184 3.07 -27.71 -7.26
CA SER A 184 4.08 -28.30 -6.36
C SER A 184 5.52 -27.94 -6.77
N GLY A 185 5.79 -26.65 -6.92
CA GLY A 185 7.07 -26.10 -7.41
C GLY A 185 6.89 -25.05 -8.50
N CYS A 186 7.59 -23.92 -8.39
CA CYS A 186 7.37 -22.73 -9.21
C CYS A 186 7.85 -22.83 -10.68
N LYS A 187 8.36 -23.98 -11.13
CA LYS A 187 8.93 -24.18 -12.50
C LYS A 187 7.94 -23.89 -13.63
N ALA A 188 6.63 -24.04 -13.39
CA ALA A 188 5.59 -23.78 -14.39
C ALA A 188 5.19 -22.29 -14.51
N THR A 189 5.60 -21.45 -13.55
CA THR A 189 5.11 -20.08 -13.37
C THR A 189 6.22 -19.03 -13.21
N LEU A 190 7.45 -19.44 -12.91
CA LEU A 190 8.62 -18.57 -12.79
C LEU A 190 9.81 -19.11 -13.60
N ARG A 191 10.56 -18.18 -14.22
CA ARG A 191 11.86 -18.46 -14.82
C ARG A 191 12.90 -18.80 -13.74
N ARG A 192 13.93 -19.55 -14.16
CA ARG A 192 15.03 -20.05 -13.33
C ARG A 192 15.62 -19.00 -12.38
N ALA A 193 15.90 -17.80 -12.89
CA ALA A 193 16.58 -16.73 -12.14
C ALA A 193 15.87 -16.29 -10.85
N ILE A 194 14.54 -16.47 -10.76
CA ILE A 194 13.78 -16.21 -9.53
C ILE A 194 13.53 -17.50 -8.76
N ARG A 195 13.13 -18.59 -9.43
CA ARG A 195 12.82 -19.85 -8.76
C ARG A 195 14.00 -20.37 -7.92
N ASP A 196 15.22 -20.26 -8.45
CA ASP A 196 16.44 -20.74 -7.79
C ASP A 196 16.86 -19.87 -6.58
N ILE A 197 16.07 -18.84 -6.20
CA ILE A 197 16.16 -18.12 -4.91
C ILE A 197 15.56 -18.96 -3.75
N GLY A 198 14.77 -19.99 -4.06
CA GLY A 198 14.14 -20.89 -3.06
C GLY A 198 12.62 -20.85 -3.08
N CYS A 199 12.01 -20.90 -4.27
CA CYS A 199 10.56 -20.91 -4.48
C CYS A 199 10.04 -22.35 -4.57
N ASP A 200 9.39 -22.82 -3.51
CA ASP A 200 9.07 -24.24 -3.29
C ASP A 200 7.64 -24.60 -3.75
N TYR A 201 6.71 -23.65 -3.73
CA TYR A 201 5.32 -23.85 -4.14
C TYR A 201 4.73 -22.60 -4.79
N ALA A 202 3.72 -22.76 -5.66
CA ALA A 202 3.00 -21.63 -6.23
C ALA A 202 1.49 -21.87 -6.33
N VAL A 203 0.72 -20.81 -6.10
CA VAL A 203 -0.71 -20.70 -6.43
C VAL A 203 -0.86 -19.74 -7.60
N ARG A 204 -1.78 -20.03 -8.53
CA ARG A 204 -2.35 -19.02 -9.43
C ARG A 204 -3.85 -18.97 -9.26
N VAL A 205 -4.41 -17.79 -9.00
CA VAL A 205 -5.86 -17.56 -8.92
C VAL A 205 -6.27 -16.38 -9.81
N SER A 206 -7.31 -16.60 -10.61
CA SER A 206 -7.77 -15.68 -11.65
C SER A 206 -9.24 -15.28 -11.43
N TYR A 207 -9.52 -14.02 -11.71
CA TYR A 207 -10.80 -13.36 -11.52
C TYR A 207 -11.26 -12.62 -12.78
N LYS A 208 -12.56 -12.36 -12.90
CA LYS A 208 -13.16 -11.45 -13.89
C LYS A 208 -13.91 -10.32 -13.20
N ALA A 209 -13.65 -9.10 -13.62
CA ALA A 209 -14.33 -7.90 -13.15
C ALA A 209 -14.86 -7.08 -14.34
N GLN A 210 -15.51 -5.94 -14.06
CA GLN A 210 -15.93 -4.95 -15.05
C GLN A 210 -16.64 -5.56 -16.27
N GLN A 211 -17.69 -6.36 -15.97
CA GLN A 211 -18.53 -7.06 -16.96
C GLN A 211 -17.79 -8.09 -17.85
N GLY A 212 -16.54 -8.41 -17.52
CA GLY A 212 -15.66 -9.31 -18.29
C GLY A 212 -14.51 -8.61 -19.00
N ASN A 213 -14.52 -7.27 -19.05
CA ASN A 213 -13.51 -6.45 -19.72
C ASN A 213 -12.17 -6.33 -18.94
N LEU A 214 -12.08 -6.94 -17.75
CA LEU A 214 -10.91 -6.96 -16.88
C LEU A 214 -10.67 -8.37 -16.33
N ARG A 215 -9.49 -8.92 -16.59
CA ARG A 215 -8.93 -10.12 -15.93
C ARG A 215 -7.91 -9.66 -14.88
N MET A 216 -8.09 -10.09 -13.65
CA MET A 216 -7.10 -9.95 -12.57
C MET A 216 -6.61 -11.34 -12.21
N THR A 217 -5.30 -11.56 -12.15
CA THR A 217 -4.69 -12.84 -11.78
C THR A 217 -3.56 -12.59 -10.80
N HIS A 218 -3.60 -13.29 -9.68
CA HIS A 218 -2.50 -13.33 -8.72
C HIS A 218 -1.74 -14.63 -8.91
N PHE A 219 -0.43 -14.54 -8.91
CA PHE A 219 0.47 -15.65 -8.62
C PHE A 219 1.02 -15.41 -7.22
N ILE A 220 0.88 -16.41 -6.36
CA ILE A 220 1.37 -16.39 -4.99
C ILE A 220 2.48 -17.41 -4.92
N TYR A 221 3.67 -16.97 -4.55
CA TYR A 221 4.88 -17.79 -4.52
C TYR A 221 5.30 -18.01 -3.08
N ASP A 222 5.46 -19.26 -2.68
CA ASP A 222 5.90 -19.66 -1.35
C ASP A 222 7.43 -19.85 -1.37
N PHE A 223 8.14 -19.15 -0.49
CA PHE A 223 9.59 -19.24 -0.35
C PHE A 223 9.99 -19.82 1.01
N SER A 224 11.12 -20.51 1.03
CA SER A 224 11.66 -21.13 2.24
C SER A 224 11.99 -20.18 3.41
N THR A 225 12.05 -18.85 3.17
CA THR A 225 12.20 -17.80 4.20
C THR A 225 11.61 -16.45 3.76
N VAL A 226 11.43 -15.53 4.73
CA VAL A 226 11.11 -14.10 4.48
C VAL A 226 12.18 -13.41 3.62
N GLU A 227 13.47 -13.61 3.90
CA GLU A 227 14.56 -12.93 3.18
C GLU A 227 14.67 -13.42 1.72
N ALA A 228 14.32 -14.68 1.46
CA ALA A 228 14.19 -15.22 0.11
C ALA A 228 12.99 -14.60 -0.63
N ALA A 229 11.86 -14.39 0.05
CA ALA A 229 10.68 -13.71 -0.48
C ALA A 229 10.96 -12.24 -0.81
N GLU A 230 11.54 -11.47 0.12
CA GLU A 230 11.93 -10.06 -0.09
C GLU A 230 12.87 -9.92 -1.31
N LYS A 231 13.93 -10.71 -1.34
CA LYS A 231 14.90 -10.74 -2.45
C LYS A 231 14.24 -11.10 -3.79
N ALA A 232 13.28 -12.03 -3.79
CA ALA A 232 12.52 -12.37 -4.98
C ALA A 232 11.58 -11.24 -5.40
N ALA A 233 10.83 -10.63 -4.47
CA ALA A 233 9.92 -9.51 -4.74
C ALA A 233 10.67 -8.30 -5.35
N ALA A 234 11.87 -8.00 -4.84
CA ALA A 234 12.75 -6.95 -5.37
C ALA A 234 13.31 -7.23 -6.79
N THR A 235 13.23 -8.48 -7.28
CA THR A 235 13.84 -8.96 -8.53
C THR A 235 12.82 -9.45 -9.57
N ILE A 236 11.58 -9.75 -9.18
CA ILE A 236 10.53 -10.24 -10.09
C ILE A 236 10.07 -9.12 -11.04
N GLU A 237 10.01 -9.48 -12.32
CA GLU A 237 9.57 -8.63 -13.43
C GLU A 237 8.59 -9.44 -14.30
N PRO A 238 7.80 -8.83 -15.20
CA PRO A 238 6.88 -9.56 -16.07
C PRO A 238 7.58 -10.60 -16.95
N LYS A 239 8.81 -10.30 -17.38
CA LYS A 239 9.69 -11.23 -18.10
C LYS A 239 10.10 -12.47 -17.28
N HIS A 240 10.06 -12.40 -15.95
CA HIS A 240 10.41 -13.50 -15.05
C HIS A 240 9.22 -14.42 -14.74
N VAL A 241 7.99 -13.93 -14.88
CA VAL A 241 6.76 -14.73 -14.74
C VAL A 241 6.46 -15.47 -16.04
N ILE A 242 5.87 -16.65 -15.93
CA ILE A 242 5.43 -17.48 -17.05
C ILE A 242 3.90 -17.60 -16.96
N PRO A 243 3.13 -16.60 -17.45
CA PRO A 243 1.68 -16.65 -17.38
C PRO A 243 1.12 -17.61 -18.46
N PRO A 244 0.43 -18.70 -18.08
CA PRO A 244 -0.35 -19.48 -19.03
C PRO A 244 -1.50 -18.63 -19.59
N GLU A 245 -2.01 -18.98 -20.77
CA GLU A 245 -2.86 -18.09 -21.57
C GLU A 245 -4.13 -17.59 -20.86
N GLU A 246 -4.80 -18.43 -20.08
CA GLU A 246 -6.05 -18.05 -19.41
C GLU A 246 -5.84 -17.09 -18.22
N ALA A 247 -4.59 -16.87 -17.80
CA ALA A 247 -4.22 -15.86 -16.81
C ALA A 247 -4.44 -14.42 -17.32
N SER A 248 -4.49 -14.22 -18.65
CA SER A 248 -4.81 -12.94 -19.30
C SER A 248 -6.26 -12.86 -19.77
N LEU A 249 -6.72 -11.66 -20.08
CA LEU A 249 -7.90 -11.43 -20.91
C LEU A 249 -7.55 -11.67 -22.38
N PRO A 250 -8.29 -12.51 -23.13
CA PRO A 250 -8.06 -12.66 -24.57
C PRO A 250 -8.22 -11.32 -25.31
N GLY A 251 -7.28 -10.99 -26.19
CA GLY A 251 -7.32 -9.74 -26.97
C GLY A 251 -7.14 -8.46 -26.14
N TYR A 252 -6.50 -8.53 -24.96
CA TYR A 252 -6.24 -7.35 -24.14
C TYR A 252 -5.42 -6.28 -24.86
N THR A 253 -5.72 -5.00 -24.59
CA THR A 253 -5.01 -3.83 -25.15
C THR A 253 -4.19 -3.08 -24.10
N GLN A 254 -4.42 -3.35 -22.82
CA GLN A 254 -3.77 -2.73 -21.67
C GLN A 254 -3.43 -3.79 -20.60
N GLY A 255 -2.26 -3.68 -19.97
CA GLY A 255 -1.86 -4.55 -18.88
C GLY A 255 -1.04 -3.82 -17.81
N TRP A 256 -1.20 -4.23 -16.56
CA TRP A 256 -0.53 -3.68 -15.37
C TRP A 256 -0.09 -4.83 -14.46
N PHE A 257 0.89 -4.59 -13.60
CA PHE A 257 1.29 -5.53 -12.56
C PHE A 257 1.79 -4.81 -11.31
N LYS A 258 1.82 -5.54 -10.20
CA LYS A 258 2.45 -5.15 -8.94
C LYS A 258 3.02 -6.40 -8.27
N VAL A 259 4.17 -6.25 -7.63
CA VAL A 259 4.84 -7.30 -6.87
C VAL A 259 5.06 -6.80 -5.45
N LYS A 260 4.76 -7.64 -4.46
CA LYS A 260 5.16 -7.39 -3.07
C LYS A 260 5.22 -8.70 -2.28
N ASP A 261 6.19 -8.76 -1.37
CA ASP A 261 6.36 -9.75 -0.32
C ASP A 261 5.39 -9.52 0.86
N TYR A 262 4.98 -10.62 1.48
CA TYR A 262 4.04 -10.69 2.60
C TYR A 262 4.48 -11.84 3.51
N GLY A 263 5.54 -11.58 4.29
CA GLY A 263 6.24 -12.62 5.02
C GLY A 263 6.99 -13.56 4.05
N LYS A 264 6.86 -14.87 4.20
CA LYS A 264 7.51 -15.85 3.31
C LYS A 264 6.88 -15.96 1.91
N TYR A 265 5.80 -15.23 1.64
CA TYR A 265 5.08 -15.26 0.37
C TYR A 265 5.39 -14.04 -0.49
N VAL A 266 5.45 -14.21 -1.82
CA VAL A 266 5.44 -13.10 -2.78
C VAL A 266 4.18 -13.15 -3.62
N VAL A 267 3.40 -12.06 -3.61
CA VAL A 267 2.22 -11.90 -4.47
C VAL A 267 2.60 -11.07 -5.69
N TYR A 268 2.65 -11.72 -6.86
CA TYR A 268 2.67 -11.06 -8.16
C TYR A 268 1.23 -10.94 -8.68
N THR A 269 0.69 -9.72 -8.69
CA THR A 269 -0.63 -9.43 -9.27
C THR A 269 -0.43 -8.90 -10.69
N MET A 270 -1.10 -9.49 -11.67
CA MET A 270 -1.26 -8.92 -13.01
C MET A 270 -2.73 -8.63 -13.31
N VAL A 271 -2.98 -7.50 -13.97
CA VAL A 271 -4.29 -7.14 -14.52
C VAL A 271 -4.14 -6.94 -16.03
N THR A 272 -5.09 -7.45 -16.80
CA THR A 272 -5.18 -7.22 -18.25
C THR A 272 -6.60 -6.84 -18.63
N ALA A 273 -6.73 -5.87 -19.53
CA ALA A 273 -8.01 -5.27 -19.91
C ALA A 273 -8.04 -4.84 -21.39
N ASN A 274 -9.24 -4.58 -21.90
CA ASN A 274 -9.46 -3.94 -23.20
C ASN A 274 -9.68 -2.42 -23.06
N ASP A 275 -10.00 -1.74 -24.17
CA ASP A 275 -10.21 -0.29 -24.23
C ASP A 275 -11.40 0.23 -23.41
N ALA A 276 -12.31 -0.63 -22.94
CA ALA A 276 -13.46 -0.22 -22.11
C ALA A 276 -13.06 0.11 -20.65
N ILE A 277 -11.81 -0.18 -20.26
CA ILE A 277 -11.28 0.05 -18.91
C ILE A 277 -10.33 1.25 -18.92
N THR A 278 -10.52 2.20 -18.01
CA THR A 278 -9.60 3.33 -17.85
C THR A 278 -8.31 2.90 -17.15
N VAL A 279 -7.19 3.55 -17.48
CA VAL A 279 -5.87 3.28 -16.87
C VAL A 279 -5.91 3.38 -15.35
N ALA A 280 -6.66 4.35 -14.81
CA ALA A 280 -6.87 4.50 -13.37
C ALA A 280 -7.54 3.24 -12.77
N LYS A 281 -8.64 2.77 -13.37
CA LYS A 281 -9.34 1.57 -12.86
C LYS A 281 -8.50 0.29 -13.01
N GLY A 282 -7.67 0.20 -14.05
CA GLY A 282 -6.67 -0.87 -14.21
C GLY A 282 -5.65 -0.87 -13.07
N LYS A 283 -5.07 0.29 -12.76
CA LYS A 283 -4.15 0.46 -11.62
C LYS A 283 -4.81 0.17 -10.27
N GLU A 284 -6.03 0.64 -10.02
CA GLU A 284 -6.77 0.35 -8.79
C GLU A 284 -6.90 -1.16 -8.53
N TYR A 285 -7.41 -1.93 -9.49
CA TYR A 285 -7.51 -3.39 -9.36
C TYR A 285 -6.14 -4.04 -9.12
N THR A 286 -5.09 -3.51 -9.76
CA THR A 286 -3.73 -4.05 -9.62
C THR A 286 -3.16 -3.78 -8.22
N SER A 287 -3.29 -2.55 -7.71
CA SER A 287 -2.68 -2.17 -6.44
C SER A 287 -3.47 -2.67 -5.24
N TYR A 288 -4.80 -2.49 -5.23
CA TYR A 288 -5.65 -2.99 -4.15
C TYR A 288 -5.79 -4.50 -4.16
N GLY A 289 -5.95 -5.14 -5.32
CA GLY A 289 -6.00 -6.61 -5.41
C GLY A 289 -4.72 -7.31 -4.94
N ASN A 290 -3.57 -6.63 -5.05
CA ASN A 290 -2.31 -7.11 -4.48
C ASN A 290 -2.24 -6.89 -2.96
N THR A 291 -2.55 -5.67 -2.50
CA THR A 291 -2.45 -5.31 -1.08
C THR A 291 -3.46 -6.06 -0.21
N ASP A 292 -4.68 -6.23 -0.67
CA ASP A 292 -5.78 -6.90 0.04
C ASP A 292 -5.49 -8.40 0.26
N LEU A 293 -5.14 -9.11 -0.81
CA LEU A 293 -4.70 -10.52 -0.74
C LEU A 293 -3.43 -10.70 0.11
N GLY A 294 -2.50 -9.75 0.05
CA GLY A 294 -1.30 -9.77 0.89
C GLY A 294 -1.59 -9.54 2.37
N ALA A 295 -2.52 -8.64 2.71
CA ALA A 295 -3.00 -8.46 4.07
C ALA A 295 -3.73 -9.71 4.58
N GLU A 296 -4.57 -10.33 3.73
CA GLU A 296 -5.25 -11.61 4.03
C GLU A 296 -4.27 -12.77 4.29
N ILE A 297 -3.10 -12.78 3.64
CA ILE A 297 -2.01 -13.73 3.93
C ILE A 297 -1.37 -13.45 5.29
N LEU A 298 -1.13 -12.18 5.64
CA LEU A 298 -0.55 -11.81 6.95
C LEU A 298 -1.54 -12.03 8.12
N PHE A 299 -2.84 -11.82 7.92
CA PHE A 299 -3.87 -12.09 8.93
C PHE A 299 -4.30 -13.58 9.01
N ARG A 300 -3.49 -14.49 8.46
CA ARG A 300 -3.64 -15.97 8.56
C ARG A 300 -2.56 -16.64 9.42
N MET A 301 -1.83 -15.84 10.21
CA MET A 301 -0.96 -16.31 11.29
C MET A 301 -1.77 -16.65 12.55
#